data_AF-A0A6N7FLN4-F1
#
_entry.id   AF-A0A6N7FLN4-F1
#
_cell.length_a   1.000
_cell.length_b   1.000
_cell.length_c   1.000
_cell.angle_alpha   90.00
_cell.angle_beta   90.00
_cell.angle_gamma   90.00
#
_symmetry.space_group_name_H-M   'P 1'
#
loop_
_entity.id
_entity.type
_entity.pdbx_description
1 polymer ?
#
loop_
_entity_poly.entity_id
_entity_poly.type
_entity_poly.pdbx_seq_one_letter_code
_entity_poly.pdbx_strand_id
1 'polypeptide(L)'
;MDQGTVLADGCGPGPRQVWARRLAAMATALVVALLVSVGVARPSRERPLLSVAPPTAGAAAAVEDRLALPEAGALRQPAVVSASEDARIDAALALVSYPWQTRLAGWQISFLDSEEGYFGMTLVGDRRIEIYVRDEQSAADLAGVVAHELGHAVDVTLLCWGDRYDWLTARGHAPTAQWYVGDGASDFESGAGDFAEAFAVWQVGRPTWSRFAGQPTSADLDTVARLAHFDTPADERC
;
A
#
# COMPACT_ATOMS: atom_id res chain seq x y z
N MET A 1 17.13 44.97 -42.91
CA MET A 1 17.76 43.64 -42.74
C MET A 1 17.65 43.34 -41.27
N ASP A 2 16.70 42.48 -40.97
CA ASP A 2 16.13 42.17 -39.67
C ASP A 2 16.83 40.91 -39.11
N GLN A 3 17.11 40.87 -37.82
CA GLN A 3 17.79 39.74 -37.15
C GLN A 3 16.94 39.30 -35.94
N GLY A 4 15.88 38.56 -36.25
CA GLY A 4 15.70 37.18 -35.78
C GLY A 4 15.75 36.92 -34.28
N THR A 5 14.61 37.10 -33.63
CA THR A 5 14.17 36.48 -32.38
C THR A 5 14.44 34.97 -32.36
N VAL A 6 15.17 34.48 -31.35
CA VAL A 6 15.31 33.04 -31.06
C VAL A 6 14.06 32.58 -30.31
N LEU A 7 13.30 31.70 -30.96
CA LEU A 7 12.09 31.07 -30.45
C LEU A 7 12.44 30.08 -29.33
N ALA A 8 11.77 30.26 -28.19
CA ALA A 8 11.64 29.26 -27.13
C ALA A 8 10.60 28.22 -27.58
N ASP A 9 11.06 27.16 -28.25
CA ASP A 9 10.22 26.03 -28.66
C ASP A 9 10.73 24.74 -28.03
N GLY A 10 10.21 24.43 -26.85
CA GLY A 10 10.44 23.16 -26.13
C GLY A 10 9.24 22.64 -25.35
N CYS A 11 8.10 23.35 -25.36
CA CYS A 11 6.82 22.85 -24.86
C CYS A 11 5.93 22.53 -26.06
N GLY A 12 6.11 21.34 -26.63
CA GLY A 12 5.10 20.77 -27.50
C GLY A 12 3.80 20.52 -26.70
N PRO A 13 2.61 20.63 -27.31
CA PRO A 13 1.36 20.39 -26.60
C PRO A 13 1.33 18.94 -26.10
N GLY A 14 1.50 18.77 -24.78
CA GLY A 14 1.30 17.49 -24.11
C GLY A 14 -0.14 17.00 -24.27
N PRO A 15 -0.41 15.70 -24.06
CA PRO A 15 -1.71 15.07 -24.33
C PRO A 15 -2.77 15.47 -23.29
N ARG A 16 -3.07 16.76 -23.17
CA ARG A 16 -4.24 17.30 -22.51
C ARG A 16 -5.51 17.07 -23.37
N GLN A 17 -5.72 15.89 -23.98
CA GLN A 17 -6.90 15.60 -24.82
C GLN A 17 -7.34 14.12 -24.89
N VAL A 18 -7.20 13.34 -23.81
CA VAL A 18 -7.83 11.98 -23.77
C VAL A 18 -8.83 11.78 -22.62
N TRP A 19 -8.87 12.63 -21.60
CA TRP A 19 -9.76 12.41 -20.44
C TRP A 19 -10.94 13.39 -20.31
N ALA A 20 -11.01 14.45 -21.14
CA ALA A 20 -12.12 15.43 -21.12
C ALA A 20 -13.36 15.04 -21.96
N ARG A 21 -13.47 13.79 -22.42
CA ARG A 21 -14.69 13.26 -23.03
C ARG A 21 -15.01 11.90 -22.42
N ARG A 22 -15.62 11.89 -21.24
CA ARG A 22 -16.68 10.97 -20.78
C ARG A 22 -17.05 11.24 -19.30
N LEU A 23 -17.72 12.35 -19.07
CA LEU A 23 -18.70 12.47 -17.98
C LEU A 23 -20.05 12.78 -18.62
N ALA A 24 -20.74 11.74 -19.08
CA ALA A 24 -22.18 11.73 -19.41
C ALA A 24 -22.64 10.30 -19.78
N ALA A 25 -22.70 9.41 -18.79
CA ALA A 25 -23.58 8.23 -18.75
C ALA A 25 -23.64 7.81 -17.28
N MET A 26 -24.56 8.38 -16.51
CA MET A 26 -25.77 7.67 -16.07
C MET A 26 -25.50 6.31 -15.44
N ALA A 27 -25.87 6.23 -14.16
CA ALA A 27 -26.47 5.09 -13.47
C ALA A 27 -26.51 3.73 -14.21
N THR A 28 -26.04 2.71 -13.50
CA THR A 28 -26.37 1.29 -13.64
C THR A 28 -25.75 0.55 -14.84
N ALA A 29 -24.81 -0.35 -14.56
CA ALA A 29 -24.53 -1.49 -15.46
C ALA A 29 -24.02 -2.72 -14.68
N LEU A 30 -24.97 -3.61 -14.42
CA LEU A 30 -24.82 -4.99 -13.96
C LEU A 30 -24.70 -5.89 -15.23
N VAL A 31 -23.62 -6.69 -15.30
CA VAL A 31 -23.52 -8.10 -15.75
C VAL A 31 -23.86 -8.54 -17.21
N VAL A 32 -23.09 -9.56 -17.67
CA VAL A 32 -23.37 -10.70 -18.61
C VAL A 32 -22.46 -10.68 -19.87
N ALA A 33 -21.63 -11.68 -20.19
CA ALA A 33 -21.94 -13.07 -20.61
C ALA A 33 -20.66 -13.96 -20.60
N LEU A 34 -20.65 -15.30 -20.56
CA LEU A 34 -21.67 -16.30 -20.91
C LEU A 34 -21.37 -17.65 -20.20
N LEU A 35 -22.44 -18.32 -19.78
CA LEU A 35 -22.51 -19.71 -19.31
C LEU A 35 -22.39 -20.72 -20.46
N VAL A 36 -21.66 -21.82 -20.25
CA VAL A 36 -22.03 -23.14 -20.78
C VAL A 36 -22.00 -24.13 -19.62
N SER A 37 -23.20 -24.56 -19.21
CA SER A 37 -23.38 -25.65 -18.25
C SER A 37 -23.51 -26.97 -18.99
N VAL A 38 -22.59 -27.92 -18.72
CA VAL A 38 -22.90 -29.35 -18.78
C VAL A 38 -22.46 -29.94 -17.45
N GLY A 39 -23.44 -30.41 -16.68
CA GLY A 39 -23.21 -31.03 -15.38
C GLY A 39 -22.54 -32.39 -15.50
N VAL A 40 -21.51 -32.60 -14.70
CA VAL A 40 -21.13 -33.91 -14.16
C VAL A 40 -20.67 -33.66 -12.72
N ALA A 41 -21.47 -34.11 -11.75
CA ALA A 41 -21.05 -34.21 -10.36
C ALA A 41 -19.78 -35.06 -10.29
N ARG A 42 -18.73 -34.56 -9.62
CA ARG A 42 -17.53 -35.34 -9.29
C ARG A 42 -17.30 -35.36 -7.78
N PRO A 43 -16.86 -36.52 -7.26
CA PRO A 43 -17.03 -36.89 -5.86
C PRO A 43 -16.01 -36.23 -4.95
N SER A 44 -16.46 -35.97 -3.71
CA SER A 44 -15.64 -35.69 -2.54
C SER A 44 -14.50 -36.70 -2.41
N ARG A 45 -13.25 -36.21 -2.39
CA ARG A 45 -12.12 -36.99 -1.91
C ARG A 45 -11.84 -36.59 -0.46
N GLU A 46 -12.33 -37.42 0.44
CA GLU A 46 -11.90 -37.48 1.83
C GLU A 46 -10.39 -37.79 1.88
N ARG A 47 -9.63 -37.00 2.65
CA ARG A 47 -8.26 -37.37 3.04
C ARG A 47 -8.35 -38.32 4.25
N PRO A 48 -7.69 -39.48 4.21
CA PRO A 48 -7.74 -40.43 5.32
C PRO A 48 -6.93 -39.92 6.51
N LEU A 49 -7.56 -39.94 7.69
CA LEU A 49 -6.89 -39.80 8.98
C LEU A 49 -6.09 -41.08 9.26
N LEU A 50 -4.78 -40.92 9.46
CA LEU A 50 -3.91 -41.99 9.94
C LEU A 50 -4.29 -42.31 11.40
N SER A 51 -4.99 -43.43 11.57
CA SER A 51 -5.29 -44.08 12.84
C SER A 51 -4.08 -44.90 13.29
N VAL A 52 -3.38 -44.46 14.33
CA VAL A 52 -2.38 -45.28 15.04
C VAL A 52 -3.02 -45.78 16.33
N ALA A 53 -3.22 -47.10 16.41
CA ALA A 53 -3.74 -47.78 17.59
C ALA A 53 -2.68 -47.85 18.71
N PRO A 54 -3.07 -47.82 20.00
CA PRO A 54 -2.16 -48.08 21.11
C PRO A 54 -2.00 -49.60 21.34
N PRO A 55 -0.82 -50.07 21.80
CA PRO A 55 -0.67 -51.42 22.32
C PRO A 55 -1.14 -51.52 23.78
N THR A 56 -1.97 -52.51 24.08
CA THR A 56 -2.31 -52.96 25.44
C THR A 56 -1.45 -54.14 25.85
N ALA A 57 -0.78 -54.08 27.01
CA ALA A 57 -0.56 -55.22 27.91
C ALA A 57 0.05 -54.81 29.26
N GLY A 58 -0.50 -55.36 30.35
CA GLY A 58 0.29 -55.87 31.49
C GLY A 58 0.32 -55.05 32.78
N ALA A 59 -0.45 -55.47 33.78
CA ALA A 59 -0.45 -54.97 35.15
C ALA A 59 0.68 -55.55 36.02
N ALA A 60 1.21 -54.78 36.97
CA ALA A 60 1.68 -55.23 38.29
C ALA A 60 1.90 -54.02 39.23
N ALA A 61 1.49 -54.19 40.49
CA ALA A 61 1.40 -53.16 41.53
C ALA A 61 2.72 -52.89 42.25
N ALA A 62 2.89 -51.66 42.77
CA ALA A 62 3.59 -51.38 44.03
C ALA A 62 3.15 -50.01 44.60
N VAL A 63 2.88 -50.01 45.90
CA VAL A 63 2.50 -48.92 46.80
C VAL A 63 3.74 -48.10 47.18
N GLU A 64 3.63 -46.76 47.28
CA GLU A 64 3.96 -45.96 48.49
C GLU A 64 3.99 -44.44 48.22
N ASP A 65 3.21 -43.73 49.05
CA ASP A 65 3.49 -42.50 49.80
C ASP A 65 4.41 -41.39 49.21
N ARG A 66 3.85 -40.17 49.23
CA ARG A 66 4.46 -38.85 49.54
C ARG A 66 4.44 -37.72 48.50
N LEU A 67 3.78 -36.65 48.98
CA LEU A 67 3.96 -35.21 48.74
C LEU A 67 3.18 -34.60 47.56
N ALA A 68 1.98 -34.11 47.91
CA ALA A 68 1.31 -33.05 47.17
C ALA A 68 2.20 -31.80 47.16
N LEU A 69 2.70 -31.45 45.97
CA LEU A 69 3.26 -30.14 45.68
C LEU A 69 2.11 -29.12 45.63
N PRO A 70 2.26 -27.92 46.21
CA PRO A 70 1.24 -26.89 46.11
C PRO A 70 1.06 -26.48 44.64
N GLU A 71 -0.20 -26.40 44.23
CA GLU A 71 -0.65 -25.88 42.93
C GLU A 71 0.00 -24.51 42.71
N ALA A 72 1.02 -24.47 41.84
CA ALA A 72 1.65 -23.23 41.44
C ALA A 72 0.57 -22.38 40.76
N GLY A 73 0.11 -21.34 41.46
CA GLY A 73 -0.86 -20.40 40.96
C GLY A 73 -0.43 -19.95 39.57
N ALA A 74 -1.25 -20.29 38.57
CA ALA A 74 -1.08 -19.78 37.22
C ALA A 74 -1.09 -18.25 37.30
N LEU A 75 0.09 -17.65 37.19
CA LEU A 75 0.24 -16.22 37.02
C LEU A 75 -0.62 -15.86 35.81
N ARG A 76 -1.71 -15.13 36.04
CA ARG A 76 -2.49 -14.54 34.95
C ARG A 76 -1.50 -13.68 34.18
N GLN A 77 -1.15 -14.10 32.96
CA GLN A 77 -0.51 -13.20 32.02
C GLN A 77 -1.38 -11.93 31.96
N PRO A 78 -0.80 -10.74 32.09
CA PRO A 78 -1.57 -9.52 31.86
C PRO A 78 -2.17 -9.65 30.47
N ALA A 79 -3.50 -9.55 30.37
CA ALA A 79 -4.15 -9.46 29.08
C ALA A 79 -3.50 -8.31 28.33
N VAL A 80 -2.83 -8.60 27.22
CA VAL A 80 -2.35 -7.57 26.30
C VAL A 80 -3.61 -6.91 25.79
N VAL A 81 -3.97 -5.77 26.37
CA VAL A 81 -5.10 -4.98 25.89
C VAL A 81 -4.61 -4.40 24.57
N SER A 82 -5.08 -4.95 23.46
CA SER A 82 -4.87 -4.33 22.16
C SER A 82 -5.43 -2.92 22.22
N ALA A 83 -4.68 -1.94 21.72
CA ALA A 83 -5.19 -0.58 21.58
C ALA A 83 -6.47 -0.62 20.73
N SER A 84 -7.45 0.23 21.04
CA SER A 84 -8.62 0.41 20.17
C SER A 84 -8.16 0.82 18.77
N GLU A 85 -9.01 0.58 17.77
CA GLU A 85 -8.72 0.97 16.40
C GLU A 85 -8.37 2.46 16.28
N ASP A 86 -9.19 3.34 16.87
CA ASP A 86 -8.93 4.78 16.91
C ASP A 86 -7.55 5.12 17.49
N ALA A 87 -7.15 4.47 18.59
CA ALA A 87 -5.85 4.72 19.21
C ALA A 87 -4.69 4.22 18.31
N ARG A 88 -4.90 3.15 17.53
CA ARG A 88 -3.91 2.69 16.54
C ARG A 88 -3.82 3.65 15.35
N ILE A 89 -4.95 4.17 14.88
CA ILE A 89 -5.03 5.17 13.80
C ILE A 89 -4.29 6.45 14.22
N ASP A 90 -4.60 6.99 15.40
CA ASP A 90 -3.96 8.20 15.92
C ASP A 90 -2.44 8.00 16.05
N ALA A 91 -2.02 6.84 16.58
CA ALA A 91 -0.61 6.49 16.69
C ALA A 91 0.07 6.36 15.31
N ALA A 92 -0.62 5.81 14.31
CA ALA A 92 -0.09 5.67 12.96
C ALA A 92 0.09 7.04 12.28
N LEU A 93 -0.91 7.92 12.38
CA LEU A 93 -0.84 9.29 11.84
C LEU A 93 0.30 10.08 12.50
N ALA A 94 0.52 9.91 13.80
CA ALA A 94 1.61 10.58 14.52
C ALA A 94 3.02 10.13 14.07
N LEU A 95 3.16 8.97 13.44
CA LEU A 95 4.44 8.49 12.89
C LEU A 95 4.77 9.11 11.53
N VAL A 96 3.78 9.69 10.83
CA VAL A 96 4.00 10.34 9.52
C VAL A 96 4.22 11.84 9.73
N SER A 97 5.44 12.29 9.46
CA SER A 97 5.85 13.68 9.69
C SER A 97 5.49 14.66 8.57
N TYR A 98 5.19 14.14 7.37
CA TYR A 98 4.90 14.96 6.20
C TYR A 98 3.62 15.80 6.40
N PRO A 99 3.68 17.14 6.22
CA PRO A 99 2.55 18.04 6.49
C PRO A 99 1.50 18.01 5.36
N TRP A 100 0.90 16.85 5.13
CA TRP A 100 0.05 16.61 3.96
C TRP A 100 -1.18 17.52 3.91
N GLN A 101 -1.75 17.91 5.05
CA GLN A 101 -2.96 18.73 5.08
C GLN A 101 -2.77 20.11 4.43
N THR A 102 -1.55 20.66 4.52
CA THR A 102 -1.21 21.96 3.91
C THR A 102 -0.60 21.81 2.53
N ARG A 103 0.17 20.74 2.31
CA ARG A 103 0.89 20.51 1.04
C ARG A 103 0.01 19.89 -0.04
N LEU A 104 -0.98 19.10 0.36
CA LEU A 104 -1.92 18.40 -0.52
C LEU A 104 -3.33 18.97 -0.31
N ALA A 105 -3.48 20.28 -0.52
CA ALA A 105 -4.74 20.97 -0.25
C ALA A 105 -5.93 20.31 -0.98
N GLY A 106 -6.98 20.00 -0.21
CA GLY A 106 -8.19 19.34 -0.71
C GLY A 106 -8.13 17.81 -0.68
N TRP A 107 -6.98 17.21 -0.35
CA TRP A 107 -6.92 15.77 -0.08
C TRP A 107 -7.54 15.42 1.28
N GLN A 108 -8.10 14.23 1.37
CA GLN A 108 -8.71 13.69 2.59
C GLN A 108 -8.24 12.25 2.81
N ILE A 109 -8.09 11.85 4.07
CA ILE A 109 -7.81 10.46 4.45
C ILE A 109 -9.05 9.91 5.16
N SER A 110 -9.54 8.75 4.73
CA SER A 110 -10.65 8.01 5.35
C SER A 110 -10.16 6.63 5.79
N PHE A 111 -10.44 6.27 7.03
CA PHE A 111 -10.19 4.94 7.56
C PHE A 111 -11.49 4.14 7.49
N LEU A 112 -11.42 2.95 6.91
CA LEU A 112 -12.55 2.07 6.62
C LEU A 112 -12.26 0.67 7.17
N ASP A 113 -13.33 -0.13 7.32
CA ASP A 113 -13.21 -1.56 7.60
C ASP A 113 -12.34 -2.26 6.54
N SER A 114 -11.73 -3.38 6.91
CA SER A 114 -10.88 -4.16 6.02
C SER A 114 -11.60 -4.57 4.72
N GLU A 115 -10.95 -4.35 3.57
CA GLU A 115 -11.36 -4.84 2.26
C GLU A 115 -10.40 -5.94 1.79
N GLU A 116 -10.92 -7.01 1.18
CA GLU A 116 -10.07 -8.10 0.69
C GLU A 116 -9.17 -7.61 -0.46
N GLY A 117 -7.87 -7.90 -0.35
CA GLY A 117 -6.89 -7.58 -1.40
C GLY A 117 -6.29 -6.17 -1.35
N TYR A 118 -6.84 -5.26 -0.53
CA TYR A 118 -6.35 -3.88 -0.44
C TYR A 118 -6.00 -3.48 1.00
N PHE A 119 -4.96 -2.64 1.13
CA PHE A 119 -4.56 -2.01 2.39
C PHE A 119 -4.80 -0.50 2.35
N GLY A 120 -4.65 0.11 1.18
CA GLY A 120 -5.00 1.49 0.92
C GLY A 120 -5.38 1.68 -0.54
N MET A 121 -5.92 2.85 -0.84
CA MET A 121 -6.28 3.28 -2.19
C MET A 121 -6.17 4.80 -2.32
N THR A 122 -5.47 5.27 -3.34
CA THR A 122 -5.39 6.69 -3.69
C THR A 122 -6.35 7.01 -4.84
N LEU A 123 -7.51 7.59 -4.51
CA LEU A 123 -8.57 7.98 -5.45
C LEU A 123 -8.34 9.40 -5.96
N VAL A 124 -7.52 9.52 -7.02
CA VAL A 124 -7.05 10.80 -7.57
C VAL A 124 -8.19 11.75 -7.95
N GLY A 125 -9.25 11.25 -8.60
CA GLY A 125 -10.38 12.07 -9.04
C GLY A 125 -11.15 12.73 -7.89
N ASP A 126 -11.20 12.05 -6.74
CA ASP A 126 -11.91 12.50 -5.54
C ASP A 126 -10.98 13.22 -4.55
N ARG A 127 -9.66 13.22 -4.81
CA ARG A 127 -8.61 13.60 -3.84
C ARG A 127 -8.82 12.89 -2.49
N ARG A 128 -9.15 11.61 -2.53
CA ARG A 128 -9.41 10.79 -1.33
C ARG A 128 -8.39 9.69 -1.24
N ILE A 129 -7.86 9.49 -0.04
CA ILE A 129 -7.07 8.33 0.34
C ILE A 129 -7.96 7.48 1.24
N GLU A 130 -8.16 6.22 0.88
CA GLU A 130 -8.84 5.23 1.71
C GLU A 130 -7.80 4.30 2.33
N ILE A 131 -7.93 4.02 3.62
CA ILE A 131 -7.07 3.11 4.37
C ILE A 131 -7.96 2.04 4.99
N TYR A 132 -7.73 0.78 4.63
CA TYR A 132 -8.51 -0.36 5.10
C TYR A 132 -7.84 -0.99 6.32
N VAL A 133 -8.40 -0.72 7.50
CA VAL A 133 -7.79 -1.09 8.79
C VAL A 133 -8.10 -2.55 9.12
N ARG A 134 -7.09 -3.28 9.58
CA ARG A 134 -7.22 -4.67 10.02
C ARG A 134 -6.84 -4.81 11.50
N ASP A 135 -7.50 -5.71 12.20
CA ASP A 135 -7.32 -5.92 13.64
C ASP A 135 -5.88 -6.32 14.01
N GLU A 136 -5.20 -7.04 13.13
CA GLU A 136 -3.84 -7.52 13.37
C GLU A 136 -2.75 -6.51 13.01
N GLN A 137 -3.08 -5.38 12.37
CA GLN A 137 -2.09 -4.38 12.00
C GLN A 137 -1.60 -3.60 13.22
N SER A 138 -0.28 -3.48 13.35
CA SER A 138 0.30 -2.52 14.29
C SER A 138 0.14 -1.08 13.77
N ALA A 139 0.29 -0.09 14.66
CA ALA A 139 0.34 1.31 14.25
C ALA A 139 1.46 1.60 13.24
N ALA A 140 2.59 0.87 13.30
CA ALA A 140 3.69 1.01 12.35
C ALA A 140 3.34 0.45 10.96
N ASP A 141 2.62 -0.69 10.90
CA ASP A 141 2.12 -1.23 9.63
C ASP A 141 1.15 -0.25 8.98
N LEU A 142 0.21 0.28 9.77
CA LEU A 142 -0.78 1.25 9.32
C LEU A 142 -0.13 2.56 8.86
N ALA A 143 0.87 3.08 9.60
CA ALA A 143 1.62 4.27 9.21
C ALA A 143 2.36 4.06 7.87
N GLY A 144 2.89 2.86 7.64
CA GLY A 144 3.52 2.50 6.38
C GLY A 144 2.54 2.51 5.20
N VAL A 145 1.31 2.06 5.40
CA VAL A 145 0.25 2.15 4.37
C VAL A 145 -0.15 3.60 4.13
N VAL A 146 -0.40 4.38 5.19
CA VAL A 146 -0.74 5.81 5.09
C VAL A 146 0.35 6.57 4.33
N ALA A 147 1.62 6.34 4.67
CA ALA A 147 2.73 7.01 4.00
C ALA A 147 2.86 6.59 2.53
N HIS A 148 2.63 5.32 2.20
CA HIS A 148 2.60 4.85 0.81
C HIS A 148 1.53 5.59 0.00
N GLU A 149 0.27 5.64 0.48
CA GLU A 149 -0.81 6.32 -0.24
C GLU A 149 -0.58 7.84 -0.34
N LEU A 150 0.02 8.45 0.69
CA LEU A 150 0.45 9.85 0.60
C LEU A 150 1.53 10.07 -0.47
N GLY A 151 2.41 9.09 -0.70
CA GLY A 151 3.40 9.12 -1.78
C GLY A 151 2.74 9.19 -3.16
N HIS A 152 1.68 8.42 -3.40
CA HIS A 152 0.88 8.52 -4.63
C HIS A 152 0.19 9.88 -4.76
N ALA A 153 -0.40 10.40 -3.67
CA ALA A 153 -1.02 11.72 -3.67
C ALA A 153 0.01 12.84 -3.94
N VAL A 154 1.24 12.71 -3.45
CA VAL A 154 2.37 13.59 -3.78
C VAL A 154 2.72 13.49 -5.27
N ASP A 155 2.86 12.30 -5.84
CA ASP A 155 3.17 12.13 -7.27
C ASP A 155 2.16 12.88 -8.16
N VAL A 156 0.87 12.64 -7.95
CA VAL A 156 -0.15 13.22 -8.84
C VAL A 156 -0.40 14.71 -8.61
N THR A 157 -0.05 15.24 -7.43
CA THR A 157 -0.28 16.65 -7.07
C THR A 157 0.94 17.51 -7.36
N LEU A 158 2.14 17.01 -7.06
CA LEU A 158 3.36 17.81 -7.03
C LEU A 158 4.34 17.45 -8.12
N LEU A 159 4.37 16.24 -8.67
CA LEU A 159 5.39 15.84 -9.65
C LEU A 159 4.93 16.07 -11.10
N CYS A 160 5.87 16.53 -11.92
CA CYS A 160 5.71 16.55 -13.37
C CYS A 160 6.45 15.40 -14.07
N TRP A 161 6.28 15.28 -15.38
CA TRP A 161 6.99 14.25 -16.16
C TRP A 161 8.51 14.34 -16.03
N GLY A 162 9.08 15.55 -15.95
CA GLY A 162 10.51 15.74 -15.72
C GLY A 162 10.96 15.19 -14.37
N ASP A 163 10.21 15.48 -13.30
CA ASP A 163 10.49 14.98 -11.95
C ASP A 163 10.43 13.44 -11.89
N ARG A 164 9.47 12.84 -12.60
CA ARG A 164 9.33 11.38 -12.71
C ARG A 164 10.52 10.76 -13.45
N TYR A 165 11.03 11.41 -14.48
CA TYR A 165 12.24 10.98 -15.18
C TYR A 165 13.49 11.08 -14.30
N ASP A 166 13.58 12.14 -13.50
CA ASP A 166 14.66 12.29 -12.52
C ASP A 166 14.62 11.16 -11.49
N TRP A 167 13.43 10.80 -10.99
CA TRP A 167 13.25 9.65 -10.10
C TRP A 167 13.70 8.34 -10.74
N LEU A 168 13.19 8.03 -11.94
CA LEU A 168 13.57 6.81 -12.66
C LEU A 168 15.08 6.72 -12.89
N THR A 169 15.70 7.84 -13.28
CA THR A 169 17.14 7.90 -13.54
C THR A 169 17.95 7.71 -12.26
N ALA A 170 17.54 8.34 -11.15
CA ALA A 170 18.17 8.16 -9.84
C ALA A 170 18.11 6.69 -9.38
N ARG A 171 17.01 6.02 -9.67
CA ARG A 171 16.79 4.59 -9.36
C ARG A 171 17.43 3.63 -10.35
N GLY A 172 18.16 4.14 -11.36
CA GLY A 172 18.90 3.33 -12.33
C GLY A 172 18.06 2.78 -13.48
N HIS A 173 16.88 3.35 -13.73
CA HIS A 173 15.97 2.96 -14.81
C HIS A 173 16.00 3.96 -15.98
N ALA A 174 15.64 3.48 -17.17
CA ALA A 174 15.46 4.35 -18.32
C ALA A 174 14.25 5.28 -18.12
N PRO A 175 14.27 6.52 -18.65
CA PRO A 175 13.12 7.44 -18.58
C PRO A 175 11.83 6.92 -19.21
N THR A 176 11.94 5.90 -20.07
CA THR A 176 10.80 5.21 -20.71
C THR A 176 10.26 4.05 -19.88
N ALA A 177 10.81 3.78 -18.70
CA ALA A 177 10.28 2.77 -17.80
C ALA A 177 8.84 3.14 -17.38
N GLN A 178 8.04 2.11 -17.12
CA GLN A 178 6.63 2.28 -16.84
C GLN A 178 6.42 3.03 -15.53
N TRP A 179 5.85 4.24 -15.61
CA TRP A 179 5.50 5.02 -14.42
C TRP A 179 4.21 4.51 -13.78
N TYR A 180 3.12 4.49 -14.55
CA TYR A 180 1.81 3.99 -14.10
C TYR A 180 1.53 2.59 -14.63
N VAL A 181 0.98 1.74 -13.78
CA VAL A 181 0.46 0.42 -14.16
C VAL A 181 -0.90 0.52 -14.86
N GLY A 182 -1.14 -0.40 -15.80
CA GLY A 182 -2.48 -0.63 -16.36
C GLY A 182 -3.30 -1.56 -15.46
N ASP A 183 -4.56 -1.78 -15.83
CA ASP A 183 -5.51 -2.56 -15.03
C ASP A 183 -4.96 -3.94 -14.62
N GLY A 184 -4.98 -4.23 -13.31
CA GLY A 184 -4.58 -5.52 -12.75
C GLY A 184 -3.07 -5.75 -12.59
N ALA A 185 -2.22 -4.80 -12.96
CA ALA A 185 -0.78 -4.88 -12.71
C ALA A 185 -0.43 -4.37 -11.30
N SER A 186 0.66 -4.91 -10.74
CA SER A 186 1.06 -4.63 -9.36
C SER A 186 1.68 -3.25 -9.23
N ASP A 187 1.19 -2.45 -8.29
CA ASP A 187 1.75 -1.13 -7.97
C ASP A 187 3.26 -1.19 -7.67
N PHE A 188 3.68 -2.21 -6.91
CA PHE A 188 5.08 -2.45 -6.52
C PHE A 188 6.06 -2.73 -7.70
N GLU A 189 5.56 -2.86 -8.92
CA GLU A 189 6.35 -3.12 -10.14
C GLU A 189 6.38 -1.90 -11.06
N SER A 190 6.03 -0.72 -10.55
CA SER A 190 5.91 0.53 -11.30
C SER A 190 6.78 1.64 -10.73
N GLY A 191 7.10 2.64 -11.55
CA GLY A 191 7.82 3.83 -11.09
C GLY A 191 7.05 4.64 -10.04
N ALA A 192 5.71 4.75 -10.19
CA ALA A 192 4.85 5.42 -9.23
C ALA A 192 4.84 4.69 -7.88
N GLY A 193 4.65 3.37 -7.90
CA GLY A 193 4.69 2.54 -6.69
C GLY A 193 6.07 2.51 -6.02
N ASP A 194 7.16 2.52 -6.80
CA ASP A 194 8.52 2.66 -6.26
C ASP A 194 8.72 3.99 -5.54
N PHE A 195 8.22 5.09 -6.13
CA PHE A 195 8.26 6.41 -5.49
C PHE A 195 7.41 6.42 -4.21
N ALA A 196 6.19 5.88 -4.25
CA ALA A 196 5.30 5.80 -3.09
C ALA A 196 5.91 4.97 -1.95
N GLU A 197 6.53 3.85 -2.28
CA GLU A 197 7.28 3.03 -1.35
C GLU A 197 8.48 3.77 -0.75
N ALA A 198 9.27 4.46 -1.58
CA ALA A 198 10.39 5.25 -1.10
C ALA A 198 9.95 6.41 -0.19
N PHE A 199 8.80 7.01 -0.47
CA PHE A 199 8.16 7.98 0.41
C PHE A 199 7.78 7.35 1.76
N ALA A 200 7.23 6.14 1.76
CA ALA A 200 6.96 5.41 3.00
C ALA A 200 8.24 5.10 3.78
N VAL A 201 9.32 4.68 3.11
CA VAL A 201 10.64 4.49 3.76
C VAL A 201 11.13 5.80 4.37
N TRP A 202 11.04 6.91 3.64
CA TRP A 202 11.46 8.23 4.12
C TRP A 202 10.69 8.67 5.37
N GLN A 203 9.38 8.43 5.41
CA GLN A 203 8.52 8.89 6.51
C GLN A 203 8.58 8.00 7.76
N VAL A 204 8.57 6.68 7.59
CA VAL A 204 8.39 5.75 8.72
C VAL A 204 9.55 4.77 8.91
N GLY A 205 10.59 4.83 8.08
CA GLY A 205 11.83 4.06 8.26
C GLY A 205 11.68 2.55 8.08
N ARG A 206 10.68 2.10 7.30
CA ARG A 206 10.38 0.69 7.07
C ARG A 206 11.13 0.09 5.88
N PRO A 207 11.27 -1.25 5.77
CA PRO A 207 11.67 -1.89 4.52
C PRO A 207 10.65 -1.64 3.42
N THR A 208 11.14 -1.49 2.19
CA THR A 208 10.28 -1.38 1.00
C THR A 208 9.74 -2.74 0.56
N TRP A 209 8.57 -2.71 -0.07
CA TRP A 209 7.98 -3.76 -0.88
C TRP A 209 8.14 -3.54 -2.39
N SER A 210 8.76 -2.43 -2.81
CA SER A 210 9.06 -2.18 -4.22
C SER A 210 9.87 -3.34 -4.80
N ARG A 211 9.35 -3.88 -5.90
CA ARG A 211 10.02 -4.86 -6.77
C ARG A 211 10.55 -4.20 -8.04
N PHE A 212 10.27 -2.90 -8.22
CA PHE A 212 10.75 -2.08 -9.31
C PHE A 212 12.24 -1.75 -9.14
N ALA A 213 12.58 -1.16 -7.98
CA ALA A 213 13.93 -1.01 -7.50
C ALA A 213 13.95 -1.35 -5.99
N GLY A 214 14.97 -2.08 -5.53
CA GLY A 214 15.05 -2.53 -4.13
C GLY A 214 15.13 -1.39 -3.11
N GLN A 215 15.54 -1.68 -1.87
CA GLN A 215 15.58 -0.68 -0.79
C GLN A 215 16.20 0.67 -1.22
N PRO A 216 15.49 1.80 -1.03
CA PRO A 216 16.03 3.13 -1.28
C PRO A 216 17.29 3.42 -0.48
N THR A 217 18.29 4.00 -1.14
CA THR A 217 19.50 4.53 -0.51
C THR A 217 19.22 5.89 0.14
N SER A 218 20.14 6.42 0.94
CA SER A 218 19.99 7.77 1.49
C SER A 218 19.86 8.85 0.40
N ALA A 219 20.57 8.70 -0.73
CA ALA A 219 20.47 9.63 -1.86
C ALA A 219 19.10 9.58 -2.56
N ASP A 220 18.48 8.40 -2.59
CA ASP A 220 17.10 8.25 -3.09
C ASP A 220 16.13 8.98 -2.15
N LEU A 221 16.29 8.84 -0.83
CA LEU A 221 15.44 9.52 0.14
C LEU A 221 15.62 11.05 0.11
N ASP A 222 16.83 11.54 -0.13
CA ASP A 222 17.08 12.98 -0.36
C ASP A 222 16.35 13.47 -1.62
N THR A 223 16.27 12.63 -2.66
CA THR A 223 15.52 12.93 -3.88
C THR A 223 14.02 12.96 -3.60
N VAL A 224 13.47 11.98 -2.87
CA VAL A 224 12.06 11.98 -2.44
C VAL A 224 11.74 13.25 -1.64
N ALA A 225 12.57 13.59 -0.66
CA ALA A 225 12.37 14.79 0.15
C ALA A 225 12.34 16.05 -0.71
N ARG A 226 13.26 16.20 -1.67
CA ARG A 226 13.28 17.33 -2.61
C ARG A 226 11.99 17.40 -3.44
N LEU A 227 11.55 16.28 -4.01
CA LEU A 227 10.36 16.21 -4.86
C LEU A 227 9.05 16.46 -4.06
N ALA A 228 8.97 15.97 -2.83
CA ALA A 228 7.83 16.19 -1.93
C ALA A 228 7.75 17.63 -1.40
N HIS A 229 8.86 18.39 -1.45
CA HIS A 229 8.94 19.76 -0.94
C HIS A 229 8.84 20.86 -2.00
N PHE A 230 8.35 20.60 -3.22
CA PHE A 230 8.04 21.69 -4.15
C PHE A 230 6.95 22.63 -3.61
N ASP A 231 7.29 23.91 -3.43
CA ASP A 231 6.37 24.94 -2.92
C ASP A 231 5.26 25.32 -3.90
N THR A 232 5.43 24.95 -5.18
CA THR A 232 4.50 25.23 -6.26
C THR A 232 3.95 23.90 -6.82
N PRO A 233 2.62 23.73 -6.89
CA PRO A 233 1.99 22.53 -7.46
C PRO A 233 2.42 22.25 -8.91
N ALA A 234 2.25 21.01 -9.37
CA ALA A 234 2.71 20.59 -10.69
C ALA A 234 2.04 21.37 -11.84
N ASP A 235 0.76 21.72 -11.71
CA ASP A 235 -0.01 22.42 -12.75
C ASP A 235 0.42 23.89 -12.96
N GLU A 236 1.11 24.47 -11.99
CA GLU A 236 1.74 25.79 -12.10
C GLU A 236 3.20 25.71 -12.58
N ARG A 237 3.86 24.55 -12.43
CA ARG A 237 5.22 24.31 -12.96
C ARG A 237 5.22 23.77 -14.39
N CYS A 238 4.11 23.17 -14.87
CA CYS A 238 4.08 22.32 -16.07
C CYS A 238 2.85 22.41 -16.99
#